data_AF-A0A1H6TSR5-F1
#
_entry.id   AF-A0A1H6TSR5-F1
#
_cell.length_a   1.000
_cell.length_b   1.000
_cell.length_c   1.000
_cell.angle_alpha   90.00
_cell.angle_beta   90.00
_cell.angle_gamma   90.00
#
_symmetry.space_group_name_H-M   'P 1'
#
loop_
_entity.id
_entity.type
_entity.pdbx_description
1 polymer ?
#
loop_
_entity_poly.entity_id
_entity_poly.type
_entity_poly.pdbx_seq_one_letter_code
_entity_poly.pdbx_strand_id
1 'polypeptide(L)'
;MNWLMLVMAVVTSIFLIVSFVQDIKERTVFSFPCLVLIDAWAIVLWNVVSYRKAEVICFLVVHSVLFILMKVFKVWGDGDSDMFLLFANICLVCVPASNIIALAITECLLLIASIAISIGIGAIEYRCKKRKFALSGDMAVIPGFSIVLIVVMAIYVIGRFM
;
A
#
# COMPACT_ATOMS: atom_id res chain seq x y z
N MET A 1 3.65 -8.73 -20.91
CA MET A 1 4.02 -8.16 -19.59
C MET A 1 3.37 -6.81 -19.33
N ASN A 2 3.52 -5.81 -20.23
CA ASN A 2 3.02 -4.45 -20.01
C ASN A 2 1.49 -4.36 -19.84
N TRP A 3 0.71 -5.16 -20.59
CA TRP A 3 -0.75 -5.20 -20.44
C TRP A 3 -1.21 -5.77 -19.09
N LEU A 4 -0.54 -6.80 -18.57
CA LEU A 4 -0.86 -7.36 -17.24
C LEU A 4 -0.60 -6.30 -16.16
N MET A 5 0.54 -5.60 -16.23
CA MET A 5 0.86 -4.51 -15.30
C MET A 5 -0.17 -3.38 -15.37
N LEU A 6 -0.63 -3.02 -16.57
CA LEU A 6 -1.66 -2.00 -16.75
C LEU A 6 -2.99 -2.44 -16.12
N VAL A 7 -3.44 -3.66 -16.39
CA VAL A 7 -4.69 -4.20 -15.81
C VAL A 7 -4.59 -4.24 -14.29
N MET A 8 -3.48 -4.76 -13.76
CA MET A 8 -3.23 -4.80 -12.31
C MET A 8 -3.25 -3.41 -11.69
N ALA A 9 -2.58 -2.43 -12.31
CA ALA A 9 -2.57 -1.05 -11.84
C ALA A 9 -3.96 -0.42 -11.84
N VAL A 10 -4.76 -0.66 -12.89
CA VAL A 10 -6.15 -0.14 -13.00
C VAL A 10 -7.05 -0.76 -11.95
N VAL A 11 -7.07 -2.10 -11.85
CA VAL A 11 -7.91 -2.82 -10.88
C VAL A 11 -7.54 -2.43 -9.45
N THR A 12 -6.24 -2.37 -9.15
CA THR A 12 -5.76 -1.95 -7.83
C THR A 12 -6.13 -0.49 -7.55
N SER A 13 -5.99 0.42 -8.52
CA SER A 13 -6.36 1.82 -8.33
C SER A 13 -7.86 2.00 -8.06
N ILE A 14 -8.72 1.24 -8.74
CA ILE A 14 -10.17 1.23 -8.46
C ILE A 14 -10.42 0.79 -7.02
N PHE A 15 -9.81 -0.31 -6.59
CA PHE A 15 -9.90 -0.78 -5.21
C PHE A 15 -9.44 0.28 -4.21
N LEU A 16 -8.27 0.90 -4.43
CA LEU A 16 -7.72 1.94 -3.56
C LEU A 16 -8.64 3.16 -3.45
N ILE A 17 -9.26 3.59 -4.56
CA ILE A 17 -10.23 4.71 -4.54
C ILE A 17 -11.47 4.33 -3.72
N VAL A 18 -11.97 3.10 -3.88
CA VAL A 18 -13.12 2.61 -3.11
C VAL A 18 -12.78 2.54 -1.62
N SER A 19 -11.63 1.96 -1.25
CA SER A 19 -11.15 1.89 0.12
C SER A 19 -10.92 3.26 0.74
N PHE A 20 -10.34 4.20 -0.01
CA PHE A 20 -10.17 5.60 0.41
C PHE A 20 -11.52 6.23 0.81
N VAL A 21 -12.53 6.10 -0.05
CA VAL A 21 -13.85 6.71 0.18
C VAL A 21 -14.56 6.04 1.36
N GLN A 22 -14.45 4.72 1.48
CA GLN A 22 -15.07 3.96 2.57
C GLN A 22 -14.42 4.26 3.91
N ASP A 23 -13.09 4.31 3.98
CA ASP A 23 -12.39 4.60 5.22
C ASP A 23 -12.74 6.01 5.74
N ILE A 24 -12.86 6.99 4.85
CA ILE A 24 -13.33 8.35 5.23
C ILE A 24 -14.80 8.36 5.67
N LYS A 25 -15.67 7.55 5.08
CA LYS A 25 -17.11 7.56 5.40
C LYS A 25 -17.45 6.75 6.64
N GLU A 26 -16.92 5.54 6.74
CA GLU A 26 -17.37 4.49 7.64
C GLU A 26 -16.26 3.93 8.53
N ARG A 27 -14.98 4.28 8.32
CA ARG A 27 -13.81 3.67 8.99
C ARG A 27 -13.75 2.15 8.80
N THR A 28 -14.24 1.68 7.65
CA THR A 28 -14.28 0.27 7.29
C THR A 28 -13.52 0.06 5.99
N VAL A 29 -12.75 -1.02 5.95
CA VAL A 29 -11.96 -1.41 4.78
C VAL A 29 -12.29 -2.87 4.48
N PHE A 30 -12.60 -3.16 3.21
CA PHE A 30 -12.83 -4.54 2.79
C PHE A 30 -11.50 -5.31 2.72
N SER A 31 -11.28 -6.20 3.68
CA SER A 31 -10.10 -7.08 3.71
C SER A 31 -10.08 -8.09 2.54
N PHE A 32 -11.22 -8.67 2.16
CA PHE A 32 -11.24 -9.74 1.17
C PHE A 32 -10.67 -9.33 -0.21
N PRO A 33 -11.12 -8.22 -0.84
CA PRO A 33 -10.50 -7.76 -2.09
C PRO A 33 -9.03 -7.39 -1.94
N CYS A 34 -8.63 -6.87 -0.77
CA CYS A 34 -7.23 -6.55 -0.47
C CYS A 34 -6.35 -7.81 -0.50
N LEU A 35 -6.78 -8.88 0.16
CA LEU A 35 -6.06 -10.16 0.21
C LEU A 35 -5.91 -10.79 -1.19
N VAL A 36 -6.96 -10.75 -2.01
CA VAL A 36 -6.89 -11.21 -3.40
C VAL A 36 -5.86 -10.41 -4.20
N LEU A 37 -5.80 -9.09 -4.00
CA LEU A 37 -4.80 -8.24 -4.65
C LEU A 37 -3.39 -8.51 -4.12
N ILE A 38 -3.21 -8.76 -2.82
CA ILE A 38 -1.91 -9.12 -2.23
C ILE A 38 -1.35 -10.35 -2.95
N ASP A 39 -2.15 -11.41 -3.10
CA ASP A 39 -1.75 -12.64 -3.78
C ASP A 39 -1.46 -12.40 -5.26
N ALA A 40 -2.32 -11.64 -5.95
CA ALA A 40 -2.13 -11.30 -7.35
C ALA A 40 -0.83 -10.51 -7.58
N TRP A 41 -0.53 -9.53 -6.73
CA TRP A 41 0.73 -8.78 -6.78
C TRP A 41 1.94 -9.63 -6.40
N ALA A 42 1.81 -10.58 -5.48
CA ALA A 42 2.89 -11.54 -5.18
C ALA A 42 3.21 -12.45 -6.39
N ILE A 43 2.20 -12.87 -7.14
CA ILE A 43 2.38 -13.61 -8.40
C ILE A 43 3.07 -12.74 -9.44
N VAL A 44 2.63 -11.49 -9.61
CA VAL A 44 3.27 -10.53 -10.53
C VAL A 44 4.74 -10.32 -10.15
N LEU A 45 5.00 -10.10 -8.87
CA LEU A 45 6.33 -9.95 -8.31
C LEU A 45 7.23 -11.12 -8.67
N TRP A 46 6.78 -12.35 -8.45
CA TRP A 46 7.55 -13.54 -8.79
C TRP A 46 7.98 -13.60 -10.27
N ASN A 47 7.18 -13.04 -11.17
CA ASN A 47 7.40 -13.15 -12.61
C ASN A 47 8.06 -11.92 -13.26
N VAL A 48 7.94 -10.74 -12.66
CA VAL A 48 8.31 -9.47 -13.31
C VAL A 48 9.61 -8.87 -12.77
N VAL A 49 9.93 -9.06 -11.49
CA VAL A 49 11.12 -8.40 -10.92
C VAL A 49 12.43 -9.09 -11.28
N SER A 50 13.47 -8.28 -11.44
CA SER A 50 14.84 -8.71 -11.75
C SER A 50 15.67 -9.10 -10.53
N TYR A 51 15.12 -8.97 -9.31
CA TYR A 51 15.80 -9.37 -8.08
C TYR A 51 16.03 -10.89 -8.03
N ARG A 52 17.06 -11.30 -7.27
CA ARG A 52 17.31 -12.74 -7.05
C ARG A 52 16.12 -13.32 -6.30
N LYS A 53 15.70 -14.55 -6.63
CA LYS A 53 14.53 -15.17 -5.98
C LYS A 53 14.68 -15.29 -4.47
N ALA A 54 15.91 -15.50 -3.96
CA ALA A 54 16.20 -15.48 -2.54
C ALA A 54 15.92 -14.11 -1.88
N GLU A 55 16.19 -13.01 -2.57
CA GLU A 55 15.92 -11.65 -2.08
C GLU A 55 14.41 -11.37 -2.04
N VAL A 56 13.69 -11.80 -3.08
CA VAL A 56 12.23 -11.70 -3.16
C VAL A 56 11.58 -12.49 -2.01
N ILE A 57 12.02 -13.73 -1.78
CA ILE A 57 11.51 -14.57 -0.69
C ILE A 57 11.82 -13.92 0.67
N CYS A 58 13.04 -13.43 0.88
CA CYS A 58 13.41 -12.74 2.11
C CYS A 58 12.46 -11.57 2.40
N PHE A 59 12.21 -10.75 1.38
CA PHE A 59 11.33 -9.59 1.52
C PHE A 59 9.88 -9.98 1.83
N LEU A 60 9.34 -10.98 1.11
CA LEU A 60 7.99 -11.49 1.36
C LEU A 60 7.86 -12.06 2.78
N VAL A 61 8.86 -12.80 3.27
CA VAL A 61 8.87 -13.33 4.64
C VAL A 61 8.91 -12.21 5.67
N VAL A 62 9.80 -11.23 5.50
CA VAL A 62 9.91 -10.09 6.42
C VAL A 62 8.58 -9.32 6.49
N HIS A 63 7.97 -9.00 5.36
CA HIS A 63 6.70 -8.27 5.32
C HIS A 63 5.53 -9.09 5.85
N SER A 64 5.51 -10.41 5.61
CA SER A 64 4.51 -11.30 6.19
C SER A 64 4.65 -11.37 7.71
N VAL A 65 5.88 -11.42 8.24
CA VAL A 65 6.11 -11.38 9.68
C VAL A 65 5.67 -10.05 10.26
N LEU A 66 6.04 -8.92 9.64
CA LEU A 66 5.58 -7.59 10.08
C LEU A 66 4.07 -7.48 10.07
N PHE A 67 3.42 -7.95 9.00
CA PHE A 67 1.97 -8.03 8.88
C PHE A 67 1.33 -8.81 10.05
N ILE A 68 1.84 -10.01 10.35
CA ILE A 68 1.34 -10.82 11.47
C ILE A 68 1.55 -10.08 12.80
N LEU A 69 2.72 -9.49 13.02
CA LEU A 69 3.01 -8.75 14.24
C LEU A 69 2.06 -7.55 14.40
N MET A 70 1.83 -6.77 13.34
CA MET A 70 0.90 -5.64 13.37
C MET A 70 -0.52 -6.09 13.73
N LYS A 71 -0.99 -7.22 13.20
CA LYS A 71 -2.29 -7.80 13.56
C LYS A 71 -2.34 -8.28 15.01
N VAL A 72 -1.32 -9.00 15.47
CA VAL A 72 -1.25 -9.51 16.85
C VAL A 72 -1.22 -8.38 17.87
N PHE A 73 -0.43 -7.34 17.61
CA PHE A 73 -0.31 -6.18 18.49
C PHE A 73 -1.38 -5.10 18.25
N LYS A 74 -2.27 -5.29 17.27
CA LYS A 74 -3.32 -4.34 16.89
C LYS A 74 -2.78 -2.92 16.70
N VAL A 75 -1.65 -2.82 16.00
CA VAL A 75 -0.99 -1.53 15.73
C VAL A 75 -1.91 -0.64 14.88
N TRP A 76 -2.58 -1.25 13.89
CA TRP A 76 -3.62 -0.63 13.09
C TRP A 76 -4.85 -1.53 13.02
N GLY A 77 -5.94 -1.03 12.41
CA GLY A 77 -7.10 -1.83 12.10
C GLY A 77 -6.75 -3.02 11.20
N ASP A 78 -7.59 -4.06 11.21
CA ASP A 78 -7.32 -5.28 10.44
C ASP A 78 -7.12 -5.00 8.95
N GLY A 79 -7.98 -4.15 8.36
CA GLY A 79 -7.89 -3.77 6.95
C GLY A 79 -6.70 -2.86 6.62
N ASP A 80 -6.23 -2.06 7.57
CA ASP A 80 -5.03 -1.22 7.42
C ASP A 80 -3.77 -2.08 7.37
N SER A 81 -3.73 -3.13 8.21
CA SER A 81 -2.65 -4.10 8.21
C SER A 81 -2.59 -4.85 6.87
N ASP A 82 -3.74 -5.21 6.30
CA ASP A 82 -3.82 -5.78 4.95
C ASP A 82 -3.28 -4.79 3.91
N MET A 83 -3.67 -3.51 3.99
CA MET A 83 -3.20 -2.48 3.06
C MET A 83 -1.67 -2.28 3.09
N PHE A 84 -1.05 -2.41 4.26
CA PHE A 84 0.41 -2.37 4.38
C PHE A 84 1.09 -3.50 3.58
N LEU A 85 0.56 -4.73 3.66
CA LEU A 85 1.14 -5.84 2.94
C LEU A 85 0.97 -5.68 1.42
N LEU A 86 -0.18 -5.17 0.98
CA LEU A 86 -0.40 -4.79 -0.41
C LEU A 86 0.58 -3.69 -0.86
N PHE A 87 0.80 -2.69 0.00
CA PHE A 87 1.74 -1.60 -0.23
C PHE A 87 3.15 -2.11 -0.46
N ALA A 88 3.63 -3.03 0.39
CA ALA A 88 4.96 -3.60 0.28
C ALA A 88 5.16 -4.36 -1.05
N ASN A 89 4.17 -5.19 -1.43
CA ASN A 89 4.23 -5.94 -2.68
C ASN A 89 4.28 -5.02 -3.91
N ILE A 90 3.48 -3.96 -3.93
CA ILE A 90 3.48 -2.98 -5.03
C ILE A 90 4.79 -2.21 -5.07
N CYS A 91 5.32 -1.77 -3.92
CA CYS A 91 6.61 -1.09 -3.86
C CYS A 91 7.72 -1.96 -4.43
N LEU A 92 7.74 -3.25 -4.08
CA LEU A 92 8.75 -4.20 -4.56
C LEU A 92 8.71 -4.41 -6.08
N VAL A 93 7.55 -4.23 -6.72
CA VAL A 93 7.40 -4.34 -8.18
C VAL A 93 7.64 -3.02 -8.89
N CYS A 94 7.15 -1.92 -8.35
CA CYS A 94 7.03 -0.65 -9.06
C CYS A 94 8.13 0.36 -8.74
N VAL A 95 8.85 0.20 -7.63
CA VAL A 95 9.94 1.13 -7.27
C VAL A 95 11.25 0.63 -7.87
N PRO A 96 11.90 1.41 -8.75
CA PRO A 96 13.21 1.07 -9.24
C PRO A 96 14.26 1.26 -8.12
N ALA A 97 14.92 0.17 -7.72
CA ALA A 97 16.02 0.25 -6.76
C ALA A 97 17.20 -0.62 -7.22
N SER A 98 18.41 -0.08 -7.08
CA SER A 98 19.67 -0.72 -7.48
C SER A 98 20.03 -1.93 -6.62
N ASN A 99 19.54 -1.98 -5.38
CA ASN A 99 19.69 -3.09 -4.45
C ASN A 99 18.57 -3.10 -3.41
N ILE A 100 18.49 -4.19 -2.64
CA ILE A 100 17.41 -4.39 -1.66
C ILE A 100 17.45 -3.40 -0.48
N ILE A 101 18.62 -2.89 -0.11
CA ILE A 101 18.76 -1.90 0.97
C ILE A 101 18.17 -0.57 0.52
N ALA A 102 18.51 -0.12 -0.69
CA ALA A 102 17.95 1.08 -1.29
C ALA A 102 16.42 0.96 -1.39
N LEU A 103 15.91 -0.21 -1.78
CA LEU A 103 14.48 -0.48 -1.85
C LEU A 103 13.79 -0.37 -0.49
N ALA A 104 14.36 -0.98 0.56
CA ALA A 104 13.82 -0.89 1.91
C ALA A 104 13.83 0.56 2.45
N ILE A 105 14.88 1.33 2.16
CA ILE A 105 14.93 2.76 2.51
C ILE A 105 13.82 3.52 1.78
N THR A 106 13.66 3.31 0.47
CA THR A 106 12.62 3.98 -0.32
C THR A 106 11.22 3.59 0.17
N GLU A 107 11.00 2.33 0.49
CA GLU A 107 9.75 1.85 1.07
C GLU A 107 9.42 2.56 2.40
N CYS A 108 10.40 2.67 3.30
CA CYS A 108 10.24 3.43 4.55
C CYS A 108 9.87 4.91 4.28
N LEU A 109 10.50 5.55 3.28
CA LEU A 109 10.17 6.93 2.89
C LEU A 109 8.75 7.04 2.32
N LEU A 110 8.33 6.09 1.50
CA LEU A 110 6.97 6.03 0.96
C LEU A 110 5.92 5.74 2.05
N LEU A 111 6.28 4.95 3.06
CA LEU A 111 5.44 4.70 4.22
C LEU A 111 5.27 5.98 5.06
N ILE A 112 6.36 6.70 5.31
CA ILE A 112 6.32 8.01 5.98
C ILE A 112 5.45 8.99 5.19
N ALA A 113 5.60 9.04 3.87
CA ALA A 113 4.77 9.88 3.01
C ALA A 113 3.29 9.48 3.08
N SER A 114 2.98 8.19 3.08
CA SER A 114 1.61 7.68 3.23
C SER A 114 1.00 8.14 4.56
N ILE A 115 1.73 7.98 5.66
CA ILE A 115 1.25 8.42 6.99
C ILE A 115 1.08 9.94 7.04
N ALA A 116 2.02 10.71 6.50
CA ALA A 116 1.95 12.17 6.48
C ALA A 116 0.72 12.67 5.67
N ILE A 117 0.44 12.05 4.52
CA ILE A 117 -0.74 12.36 3.71
C ILE A 117 -2.02 12.00 4.47
N SER A 118 -2.06 10.84 5.12
CA SER A 118 -3.19 10.42 5.95
C SER A 118 -3.49 11.38 7.10
N ILE A 119 -2.45 11.88 7.79
CA ILE A 119 -2.59 12.93 8.81
C ILE A 119 -3.18 14.19 8.20
N GLY A 120 -2.69 14.62 7.04
CA GLY A 120 -3.20 15.80 6.32
C GLY A 120 -4.68 15.66 5.94
N ILE A 121 -5.08 14.51 5.41
CA ILE A 121 -6.48 14.21 5.04
C ILE A 121 -7.35 14.16 6.30
N GLY A 122 -6.89 13.52 7.37
CA GLY A 122 -7.58 13.53 8.65
C GLY A 122 -7.79 14.94 9.21
N ALA A 123 -6.83 15.84 9.03
CA ALA A 123 -6.95 17.24 9.43
C ALA A 123 -7.98 18.01 8.60
N ILE A 124 -8.05 17.74 7.29
CA ILE A 124 -9.08 18.31 6.40
C ILE A 124 -10.46 17.78 6.77
N GLU A 125 -10.58 16.46 6.93
CA GLU A 125 -11.84 15.81 7.31
C GLU A 125 -12.38 16.37 8.64
N TYR A 126 -11.50 16.57 9.63
CA TYR A 126 -11.81 17.21 10.90
C TYR A 126 -12.45 18.59 10.71
N ARG A 127 -11.82 19.44 9.89
CA ARG A 127 -12.33 20.80 9.61
C ARG A 127 -13.69 20.77 8.92
N CYS A 128 -13.91 19.83 7.99
CA CYS A 128 -15.16 19.70 7.27
C CYS A 128 -16.30 19.12 8.11
N LYS A 129 -16.02 18.12 8.96
CA LYS A 129 -17.05 17.37 9.73
C LYS A 129 -17.28 17.88 11.16
N LYS A 130 -16.48 18.84 11.66
CA LYS A 130 -16.55 19.37 13.05
C LYS A 130 -16.55 18.28 14.15
N ARG A 131 -15.99 17.10 13.91
CA ARG A 131 -15.81 16.03 14.93
C ARG A 131 -14.50 16.23 15.67
N LYS A 132 -14.28 15.69 16.88
CA LYS A 132 -13.00 15.83 17.61
C LYS A 132 -11.84 15.12 16.88
N PHE A 133 -10.69 15.77 16.78
CA PHE A 133 -9.46 15.18 16.23
C PHE A 133 -8.91 14.21 17.27
N ALA A 134 -9.03 12.92 16.99
CA ALA A 134 -8.46 11.89 17.83
C ALA A 134 -7.13 11.46 17.20
N LEU A 135 -6.02 11.84 17.82
CA LEU A 135 -4.68 11.30 17.53
C LEU A 135 -4.50 9.88 18.10
N SER A 136 -5.52 9.36 18.79
CA SER A 136 -5.61 7.94 19.16
C SER A 136 -5.87 7.08 17.93
N GLY A 137 -5.66 5.76 18.05
CA GLY A 137 -5.58 4.76 16.98
C GLY A 137 -6.77 4.59 16.01
N ASP A 138 -7.68 5.57 15.92
CA ASP A 138 -8.78 5.65 14.95
C ASP A 138 -8.41 6.48 13.70
N MET A 139 -7.13 6.82 13.51
CA MET A 139 -6.70 7.60 12.36
C MET A 139 -6.77 6.74 11.08
N ALA A 140 -7.56 7.18 10.10
CA ALA A 140 -7.56 6.62 8.74
C ALA A 140 -6.16 6.66 8.14
N VAL A 141 -5.51 5.51 7.97
CA VAL A 141 -4.22 5.43 7.28
C VAL A 141 -4.36 5.08 5.80
N ILE A 142 -5.49 4.48 5.40
CA ILE A 142 -5.80 4.07 4.02
C ILE A 142 -5.72 5.23 3.01
N PRO A 143 -6.16 6.46 3.31
CA PRO A 143 -6.17 7.53 2.33
C PRO A 143 -4.78 7.85 1.78
N GLY A 144 -3.79 7.91 2.66
CA GLY A 144 -2.40 8.13 2.30
C GLY A 144 -1.79 6.95 1.54
N PHE A 145 -2.01 5.71 1.99
CA PHE A 145 -1.59 4.51 1.25
C PHE A 145 -2.15 4.52 -0.17
N SER A 146 -3.44 4.83 -0.32
CA SER A 146 -4.14 4.85 -1.61
C SER A 146 -3.51 5.85 -2.57
N ILE A 147 -3.26 7.08 -2.12
CA ILE A 147 -2.65 8.12 -2.96
C ILE A 147 -1.24 7.72 -3.36
N VAL A 148 -0.41 7.30 -2.41
CA VAL A 148 0.99 6.94 -2.69
C VAL A 148 1.06 5.78 -3.67
N LEU A 149 0.26 4.73 -3.47
CA LEU A 149 0.25 3.56 -4.36
C LEU A 149 -0.23 3.89 -5.76
N ILE A 150 -1.28 4.71 -5.91
CA ILE A 150 -1.75 5.18 -7.22
C ILE A 150 -0.63 5.94 -7.95
N VAL A 151 0.06 6.84 -7.25
CA VAL A 151 1.17 7.62 -7.84
C VAL A 151 2.34 6.72 -8.24
N VAL A 152 2.76 5.81 -7.36
CA VAL A 152 3.85 4.86 -7.62
C VAL A 152 3.52 3.97 -8.83
N MET A 153 2.31 3.40 -8.88
CA MET A 153 1.87 2.58 -10.01
C MET A 153 1.79 3.41 -11.30
N ALA A 154 1.26 4.63 -11.25
CA ALA A 154 1.15 5.50 -12.43
C ALA A 154 2.52 5.85 -13.01
N ILE A 155 3.49 6.25 -12.18
CA ILE A 155 4.86 6.55 -12.62
C ILE A 155 5.49 5.31 -13.26
N TYR A 156 5.35 4.14 -12.63
CA TYR A 156 5.89 2.90 -13.15
C TYR A 156 5.29 2.53 -14.52
N VAL A 157 3.97 2.62 -14.65
CA VAL A 157 3.25 2.31 -15.89
C VAL A 157 3.67 3.29 -16.98
N ILE A 158 3.65 4.60 -16.72
CA ILE A 158 4.05 5.62 -17.70
C ILE A 158 5.49 5.38 -18.18
N GLY A 159 6.44 5.15 -17.27
CA GLY A 159 7.83 4.87 -17.62
C GLY A 159 8.08 3.57 -18.39
N ARG A 160 7.08 2.68 -18.49
CA ARG A 160 7.14 1.44 -19.30
C ARG A 160 6.51 1.60 -20.69
N PHE A 161 5.68 2.62 -20.89
CA PHE A 161 4.96 2.90 -22.14
C PHE A 161 5.55 4.07 -22.93
N MET A 162 6.40 4.89 -22.30
CA MET A 162 7.28 5.87 -22.95
C MET A 162 8.63 5.22 -23.29
#